data_AF-A0A1V9FRY1-F1
#
_entry.id   AF-A0A1V9FRY1-F1
#
_cell.length_a   1.000
_cell.length_b   1.000
_cell.length_c   1.000
_cell.angle_alpha   90.00
_cell.angle_beta   90.00
_cell.angle_gamma   90.00
#
_symmetry.space_group_name_H-M   'P 1'
#
loop_
_entity.id
_entity.type
_entity.pdbx_description
1 polymer ?
#
loop_
_entity_poly.entity_id
_entity_poly.type
_entity_poly.pdbx_seq_one_letter_code
_entity_poly.pdbx_strand_id
1 'polypeptide(L)'
;MEKQFRPGASYGKAGYFFLPFIVLIMFGFYKSYIGIFPSFKATVHDHFMIHFHAALSMIWVILLIVQPLLIRFKKVRIHRLLGKMTYVVAPLLIFSFIGLIISYWKQENVSTWPFFEIALHYYFQVMHIIFFTTFYILAVINRKKTARHAAFMIGTGLIFINPIVRRVFSNAFGYSFTVAETIALAVTDIALVSLLIYAKRRNLNHKIYYLIMGMFVFYQVPMFLILYYFFPGQ
;
A
#
# COMPACT_ATOMS: atom_id res chain seq x y z
N MET A 1 14.67 -38.08 16.66
CA MET A 1 13.69 -37.05 17.08
C MET A 1 13.69 -35.92 16.07
N GLU A 2 12.80 -36.01 15.09
CA GLU A 2 12.66 -35.04 14.00
C GLU A 2 11.85 -33.85 14.51
N LYS A 3 12.44 -32.65 14.52
CA LYS A 3 11.73 -31.42 14.91
C LYS A 3 10.65 -31.13 13.87
N GLN A 4 9.43 -31.54 14.17
CA GLN A 4 8.22 -31.19 13.44
C GLN A 4 8.12 -29.66 13.35
N PHE A 5 8.44 -29.10 12.18
CA PHE A 5 8.31 -27.68 11.88
C PHE A 5 6.85 -27.27 12.10
N ARG A 6 6.58 -26.50 13.17
CA ARG A 6 5.26 -25.92 13.45
C ARG A 6 5.03 -24.74 12.51
N PRO A 7 4.19 -24.86 11.46
CA PRO A 7 3.92 -23.73 10.58
C PRO A 7 2.95 -22.80 11.29
N GLY A 8 3.35 -21.57 11.61
CA GLY A 8 2.39 -20.50 11.93
C GLY A 8 2.75 -19.52 13.05
N ALA A 9 3.65 -19.86 13.97
CA ALA A 9 3.87 -19.03 15.16
C ALA A 9 4.53 -17.66 14.86
N SER A 10 5.41 -17.58 13.85
CA SER A 10 6.16 -16.36 13.53
C SER A 10 5.35 -15.32 12.73
N TYR A 11 4.51 -15.77 11.79
CA TYR A 11 3.75 -14.88 10.90
C TYR A 11 2.32 -14.58 11.38
N GLY A 12 1.79 -15.30 12.38
CA GLY A 12 0.49 -14.98 12.97
C GLY A 12 0.43 -13.62 13.68
N LYS A 13 1.60 -12.99 13.94
CA LYS A 13 1.72 -11.63 14.47
C LYS A 13 1.79 -10.56 13.38
N ALA A 14 1.92 -10.93 12.10
CA ALA A 14 2.05 -9.97 11.01
C ALA A 14 0.82 -9.06 10.87
N GLY A 15 -0.37 -9.50 11.33
CA GLY A 15 -1.55 -8.64 11.34
C GLY A 15 -1.41 -7.40 12.22
N TYR A 16 -0.61 -7.49 13.28
CA TYR A 16 -0.35 -6.34 14.16
C TYR A 16 0.51 -5.26 13.52
N PHE A 17 1.35 -5.63 12.55
CA PHE A 17 2.11 -4.65 11.78
C PHE A 17 1.18 -3.68 11.03
N PHE A 18 0.00 -4.15 10.62
CA PHE A 18 -0.99 -3.36 9.88
C PHE A 18 -2.03 -2.67 10.78
N LEU A 19 -2.12 -2.96 12.08
CA LEU A 19 -3.08 -2.30 12.96
C LEU A 19 -2.93 -0.77 13.00
N PRO A 20 -1.71 -0.19 13.04
CA PRO A 20 -1.53 1.26 12.98
C PRO A 20 -2.13 1.88 11.71
N PHE A 21 -2.27 1.13 10.62
CA PHE A 21 -2.84 1.66 9.38
C PHE A 21 -4.29 2.07 9.57
N ILE A 22 -5.08 1.38 10.40
CA ILE A 22 -6.47 1.78 10.66
C ILE A 22 -6.51 3.21 11.19
N VAL A 23 -5.72 3.48 12.24
CA VAL A 23 -5.65 4.81 12.86
C VAL A 23 -5.13 5.84 11.87
N LEU A 24 -4.03 5.54 11.17
CA LEU A 24 -3.44 6.47 10.22
C LEU A 24 -4.36 6.76 9.02
N ILE A 25 -5.13 5.78 8.54
CA ILE A 25 -6.14 5.98 7.49
C ILE A 25 -7.24 6.91 8.02
N MET A 26 -7.73 6.69 9.24
CA MET A 26 -8.74 7.56 9.84
C MET A 26 -8.25 9.02 9.89
N PHE A 27 -7.01 9.27 10.33
CA PHE A 27 -6.44 10.61 10.39
C PHE A 27 -6.16 11.20 9.01
N GLY A 28 -5.43 10.49 8.14
CA GLY A 28 -5.00 11.01 6.84
C GLY A 28 -6.17 11.33 5.91
N PHE A 29 -7.24 10.53 5.96
CA PHE A 29 -8.41 10.67 5.12
C PHE A 29 -9.58 11.36 5.82
N TYR A 30 -9.40 11.91 7.03
CA TYR A 30 -10.48 12.58 7.75
C TYR A 30 -11.05 13.75 6.94
N LYS A 31 -10.21 14.75 6.62
CA LYS A 31 -10.65 15.94 5.89
C LYS A 31 -11.13 15.64 4.46
N SER A 32 -10.50 14.69 3.78
CA SER A 32 -10.74 14.43 2.36
C SER A 32 -11.84 13.39 2.10
N TYR A 33 -12.33 12.68 3.12
CA TYR A 33 -13.28 11.59 2.90
C TYR A 33 -14.19 11.34 4.11
N ILE A 34 -13.63 11.01 5.28
CA ILE A 34 -14.42 10.52 6.42
C ILE A 34 -15.29 11.62 7.03
N GLY A 35 -14.73 12.82 7.22
CA GLY A 35 -15.43 13.96 7.83
C GLY A 35 -16.51 14.59 6.95
N ILE A 36 -16.54 14.26 5.65
CA ILE A 36 -17.53 14.77 4.69
C ILE A 36 -18.56 13.70 4.26
N PHE A 37 -18.41 12.46 4.72
CA PHE A 37 -19.36 11.36 4.50
C PHE A 37 -20.70 11.64 5.20
N PRO A 38 -21.87 11.31 4.61
CA PRO A 38 -22.09 10.78 3.26
C PRO A 38 -22.32 11.88 2.21
N SER A 39 -22.17 13.16 2.60
CA SER A 39 -22.61 14.28 1.77
C SER A 39 -21.72 14.51 0.55
N PHE A 40 -20.40 14.35 0.69
CA PHE A 40 -19.35 14.53 -0.33
C PHE A 40 -19.39 15.82 -1.18
N LYS A 41 -20.30 16.76 -0.88
CA LYS A 41 -20.59 17.99 -1.65
C LYS A 41 -19.41 18.97 -1.77
N ALA A 42 -18.33 18.77 -1.02
CA ALA A 42 -17.23 19.72 -0.90
C ALA A 42 -16.10 19.54 -1.95
N THR A 43 -16.21 18.58 -2.88
CA THR A 43 -15.16 18.36 -3.88
C THR A 43 -15.70 18.30 -5.30
N VAL A 44 -15.05 19.03 -6.22
CA VAL A 44 -15.25 19.01 -7.69
C VAL A 44 -14.91 17.63 -8.31
N HIS A 45 -14.66 16.61 -7.49
CA HIS A 45 -14.18 15.29 -7.88
C HIS A 45 -15.00 14.15 -7.26
N ASP A 46 -16.30 14.36 -7.07
CA ASP A 46 -17.22 13.30 -6.61
C ASP A 46 -17.50 12.29 -7.76
N HIS A 47 -16.47 11.54 -8.12
CA HIS A 47 -16.53 10.51 -9.16
C HIS A 47 -16.57 9.13 -8.51
N PHE A 48 -17.53 8.31 -8.96
CA PHE A 48 -17.70 6.90 -8.55
C PHE A 48 -16.39 6.14 -8.38
N MET A 49 -15.41 6.35 -9.27
CA MET A 49 -14.11 5.66 -9.24
C MET A 49 -13.29 5.94 -7.97
N ILE A 50 -13.38 7.13 -7.38
CA ILE A 50 -12.68 7.46 -6.13
C ILE A 50 -13.27 6.66 -4.97
N HIS A 51 -14.60 6.62 -4.83
CA HIS A 51 -15.25 5.83 -3.78
C HIS A 51 -15.01 4.33 -3.98
N PHE A 52 -15.08 3.86 -5.22
CA PHE A 52 -14.84 2.47 -5.56
C PHE A 52 -13.41 2.05 -5.19
N HIS A 53 -12.40 2.86 -5.55
CA HIS A 53 -11.02 2.65 -5.16
C HIS A 53 -10.82 2.67 -3.63
N ALA A 54 -11.41 3.67 -2.95
CA ALA A 54 -11.31 3.81 -1.50
C ALA A 54 -11.91 2.59 -0.77
N ALA A 55 -13.08 2.12 -1.21
CA ALA A 55 -13.74 0.93 -0.65
C ALA A 55 -12.89 -0.34 -0.84
N LEU A 56 -12.38 -0.58 -2.06
CA LEU A 56 -11.53 -1.74 -2.34
C LEU A 56 -10.20 -1.69 -1.57
N SER A 57 -9.61 -0.50 -1.44
CA SER A 57 -8.40 -0.29 -0.64
C SER A 57 -8.64 -0.60 0.84
N MET A 58 -9.76 -0.15 1.40
CA MET A 58 -10.15 -0.46 2.78
C MET A 58 -10.36 -1.96 2.98
N ILE A 59 -11.09 -2.63 2.06
CA ILE A 59 -11.26 -4.08 2.07
C ILE A 59 -9.90 -4.79 2.05
N TRP A 60 -8.96 -4.32 1.21
CA TRP A 60 -7.63 -4.90 1.13
C TRP A 60 -6.84 -4.77 2.43
N VAL A 61 -6.83 -3.58 3.05
CA VAL A 61 -6.15 -3.35 4.34
C VAL A 61 -6.78 -4.22 5.44
N ILE A 62 -8.10 -4.32 5.49
CA ILE A 62 -8.80 -5.21 6.43
C ILE A 62 -8.36 -6.67 6.20
N LEU A 63 -8.26 -7.12 4.95
CA LEU A 63 -7.78 -8.47 4.64
C LEU A 63 -6.32 -8.67 5.11
N LEU A 64 -5.42 -7.70 4.90
CA LEU A 64 -4.04 -7.77 5.37
C LEU A 64 -3.92 -7.91 6.89
N ILE A 65 -4.88 -7.37 7.65
CA ILE A 65 -4.95 -7.50 9.11
C ILE A 65 -5.59 -8.84 9.51
N VAL A 66 -6.76 -9.14 8.97
CA VAL A 66 -7.59 -10.29 9.37
C VAL A 66 -6.94 -11.61 8.99
N GLN A 67 -6.34 -11.73 7.80
CA GLN A 67 -5.75 -12.97 7.28
C GLN A 67 -4.70 -13.59 8.23
N PRO A 68 -3.65 -12.89 8.68
CA PRO A 68 -2.68 -13.42 9.63
C PRO A 68 -3.28 -13.67 11.03
N LEU A 69 -4.26 -12.87 11.47
CA LEU A 69 -4.95 -13.10 12.75
C LEU A 69 -5.76 -14.41 12.71
N LEU A 70 -6.43 -14.72 11.60
CA LEU A 70 -7.14 -15.99 11.43
C LEU A 70 -6.19 -17.20 11.54
N ILE A 71 -4.97 -17.09 11.01
CA ILE A 71 -3.94 -18.12 11.20
C ILE A 71 -3.56 -18.26 12.68
N ARG A 72 -3.36 -17.14 13.38
CA ARG A 72 -3.05 -17.14 14.82
C ARG A 72 -4.14 -17.80 15.66
N PHE A 73 -5.41 -17.48 15.37
CA PHE A 73 -6.56 -18.08 16.04
C PHE A 73 -6.93 -19.47 15.50
N LYS A 74 -6.04 -20.10 14.72
CA LYS A 74 -6.21 -21.44 14.13
C LYS A 74 -7.45 -21.59 13.23
N LYS A 75 -8.02 -20.49 12.73
CA LYS A 75 -9.17 -20.44 11.81
C LYS A 75 -8.72 -20.55 10.34
N VAL A 76 -7.94 -21.58 10.03
CA VAL A 76 -7.29 -21.77 8.71
C VAL A 76 -8.32 -21.93 7.57
N ARG A 77 -9.48 -22.54 7.84
CA ARG A 77 -10.56 -22.67 6.84
C ARG A 77 -11.05 -21.30 6.36
N ILE A 78 -11.24 -20.36 7.28
CA ILE A 78 -11.69 -18.98 6.97
C ILE A 78 -10.58 -18.22 6.25
N HIS A 79 -9.32 -18.34 6.69
CA HIS A 79 -8.17 -17.76 5.99
C HIS A 79 -8.14 -18.19 4.51
N ARG A 80 -8.34 -19.48 4.23
CA ARG A 80 -8.39 -20.01 2.85
C ARG A 80 -9.60 -19.48 2.08
N LEU A 81 -10.76 -19.32 2.72
CA LEU A 81 -11.97 -18.78 2.08
C LEU A 81 -11.74 -17.31 1.68
N LEU A 82 -11.34 -16.46 2.63
CA LEU A 82 -11.03 -15.06 2.35
C LEU A 82 -9.88 -14.92 1.37
N GLY A 83 -8.90 -15.84 1.41
CA GLY A 83 -7.79 -15.88 0.46
C GLY A 83 -8.21 -16.24 -0.97
N LYS A 84 -9.37 -16.88 -1.17
CA LYS A 84 -9.96 -17.04 -2.51
C LYS A 84 -10.67 -15.77 -2.97
N MET A 85 -11.28 -15.03 -2.05
CA MET A 85 -11.93 -13.74 -2.39
C MET A 85 -10.93 -12.73 -2.96
N THR A 86 -9.65 -12.79 -2.58
CA THR A 86 -8.63 -11.90 -3.14
C THR A 86 -8.44 -12.11 -4.64
N TYR A 87 -8.81 -13.26 -5.22
CA TYR A 87 -8.79 -13.46 -6.68
C TYR A 87 -9.77 -12.55 -7.41
N VAL A 88 -10.77 -11.98 -6.72
CA VAL A 88 -11.68 -10.98 -7.26
C VAL A 88 -11.29 -9.58 -6.76
N VAL A 89 -11.02 -9.43 -5.46
CA VAL A 89 -10.70 -8.11 -4.88
C VAL A 89 -9.42 -7.52 -5.46
N ALA A 90 -8.36 -8.31 -5.67
CA ALA A 90 -7.08 -7.79 -6.16
C ALA A 90 -7.18 -7.28 -7.62
N PRO A 91 -7.77 -8.03 -8.58
CA PRO A 91 -8.03 -7.48 -9.91
C PRO A 91 -8.93 -6.24 -9.89
N LEU A 92 -10.00 -6.22 -9.09
CA LEU A 92 -10.85 -5.05 -8.97
C LEU A 92 -10.09 -3.83 -8.44
N LEU A 93 -9.20 -4.02 -7.46
CA LEU A 93 -8.34 -2.95 -6.95
C LEU A 93 -7.39 -2.43 -8.04
N ILE A 94 -6.80 -3.31 -8.85
CA ILE A 94 -5.99 -2.92 -10.02
C ILE A 94 -6.82 -2.11 -11.01
N PHE A 95 -8.03 -2.58 -11.37
CA PHE A 95 -8.94 -1.85 -12.25
C PHE A 95 -9.33 -0.48 -11.68
N SER A 96 -9.51 -0.38 -10.36
CA SER A 96 -9.83 0.90 -9.73
C SER A 96 -8.68 1.92 -9.87
N PHE A 97 -7.41 1.50 -9.81
CA PHE A 97 -6.28 2.38 -10.10
C PHE A 97 -6.29 2.88 -11.55
N ILE A 98 -6.57 1.99 -12.51
CA ILE A 98 -6.72 2.39 -13.93
C ILE A 98 -7.88 3.38 -14.08
N GLY A 99 -9.00 3.14 -13.38
CA GLY A 99 -10.13 4.05 -13.34
C GLY A 99 -9.77 5.43 -12.79
N LEU A 100 -8.91 5.51 -11.77
CA LEU A 100 -8.39 6.76 -11.23
C LEU A 100 -7.51 7.50 -12.24
N ILE A 101 -6.60 6.80 -12.92
CA ILE A 101 -5.77 7.35 -14.01
C ILE A 101 -6.67 7.97 -15.09
N ILE A 102 -7.69 7.24 -15.56
CA ILE A 102 -8.61 7.72 -16.59
C ILE A 102 -9.46 8.90 -16.09
N SER A 103 -9.94 8.84 -14.85
CA SER A 103 -10.76 9.91 -14.26
C SER A 103 -9.95 11.20 -14.12
N TYR A 104 -8.67 11.08 -13.77
CA TYR A 104 -7.76 12.20 -13.68
C TYR A 104 -7.46 12.79 -15.06
N TRP A 105 -7.15 11.97 -16.08
CA TRP A 105 -6.95 12.44 -17.45
C TRP A 105 -8.14 13.24 -18.02
N LYS A 106 -9.37 12.88 -17.60
CA LYS A 106 -10.60 13.54 -18.03
C LYS A 106 -10.90 14.86 -17.31
N GLN A 107 -10.14 15.24 -16.29
CA GLN A 107 -10.37 16.53 -15.62
C GLN A 107 -10.08 17.67 -16.59
N GLU A 108 -10.99 18.65 -16.64
CA GLU A 108 -10.78 19.87 -17.40
C GLU A 108 -9.48 20.53 -16.92
N ASN A 109 -8.60 20.86 -17.87
CA ASN A 109 -7.29 21.48 -17.67
C ASN A 109 -6.09 20.57 -17.35
N VAL A 110 -6.19 19.23 -17.28
CA VAL A 110 -4.95 18.40 -17.13
C VAL A 110 -3.94 18.66 -18.25
N SER A 111 -4.40 18.97 -19.46
CA SER A 111 -3.54 19.34 -20.60
C SER A 111 -2.77 20.65 -20.40
N THR A 112 -3.17 21.50 -19.45
CA THR A 112 -2.49 22.78 -19.16
C THR A 112 -1.55 22.67 -17.97
N TRP A 113 -1.47 21.52 -17.29
CA TRP A 113 -0.56 21.33 -16.15
C TRP A 113 0.89 21.22 -16.62
N PRO A 114 1.86 21.62 -15.79
CA PRO A 114 3.27 21.37 -16.08
C PRO A 114 3.54 19.88 -16.31
N PHE A 115 4.37 19.55 -17.30
CA PHE A 115 4.70 18.17 -17.66
C PHE A 115 5.12 17.33 -16.45
N PHE A 116 5.93 17.89 -15.56
CA PHE A 116 6.44 17.14 -14.39
C PHE A 116 5.37 16.89 -13.31
N GLU A 117 4.33 17.73 -13.19
CA GLU A 117 3.18 17.44 -12.31
C GLU A 117 2.37 16.25 -12.82
N ILE A 118 2.10 16.27 -14.12
CA ILE A 118 1.44 15.18 -14.84
C ILE A 118 2.26 13.90 -14.67
N ALA A 119 3.55 13.95 -14.97
CA ALA A 119 4.46 12.81 -14.89
C ALA A 119 4.51 12.25 -13.46
N LEU A 120 4.61 13.09 -12.43
CA LEU A 120 4.64 12.68 -11.03
C LEU A 120 3.36 11.91 -10.64
N HIS A 121 2.21 12.45 -11.02
CA HIS A 121 0.91 11.85 -10.71
C HIS A 121 0.75 10.47 -11.37
N TYR A 122 1.07 10.36 -12.66
CA TYR A 122 0.98 9.08 -13.38
C TYR A 122 2.05 8.08 -12.94
N TYR A 123 3.27 8.53 -12.69
CA TYR A 123 4.36 7.70 -12.19
C TYR A 123 3.97 7.02 -10.88
N PHE A 124 3.41 7.78 -9.93
CA PHE A 124 2.90 7.26 -8.67
C PHE A 124 1.87 6.14 -8.88
N GLN A 125 0.84 6.41 -9.69
CA GLN A 125 -0.26 5.45 -9.90
C GLN A 125 0.21 4.19 -10.65
N VAL A 126 0.99 4.35 -11.72
CA VAL A 126 1.49 3.22 -12.54
C VAL A 126 2.42 2.34 -11.71
N MET A 127 3.33 2.93 -10.92
CA MET A 127 4.22 2.14 -10.07
C MET A 127 3.46 1.39 -8.98
N HIS A 128 2.42 1.99 -8.40
CA HIS A 128 1.55 1.28 -7.47
C HIS A 128 0.84 0.08 -8.10
N ILE A 129 0.34 0.20 -9.34
CA ILE A 129 -0.24 -0.93 -10.09
C ILE A 129 0.82 -2.03 -10.29
N ILE A 130 2.00 -1.67 -10.79
CA ILE A 130 3.08 -2.63 -11.07
C ILE A 130 3.48 -3.35 -9.79
N PHE A 131 3.66 -2.63 -8.68
CA PHE A 131 4.13 -3.19 -7.42
C PHE A 131 3.07 -4.08 -6.80
N PHE A 132 1.84 -3.59 -6.73
CA PHE A 132 0.72 -4.34 -6.16
C PHE A 132 0.51 -5.64 -6.94
N THR A 133 0.48 -5.56 -8.27
CA THR A 133 0.31 -6.73 -9.15
C THR A 133 1.46 -7.71 -8.99
N THR A 134 2.71 -7.23 -9.02
CA THR A 134 3.90 -8.07 -8.88
C THR A 134 3.92 -8.78 -7.53
N PHE A 135 3.77 -8.04 -6.43
CA PHE A 135 3.75 -8.64 -5.09
C PHE A 135 2.57 -9.59 -4.91
N TYR A 136 1.37 -9.25 -5.39
CA TYR A 136 0.22 -10.12 -5.27
C TYR A 136 0.40 -11.44 -6.06
N ILE A 137 0.84 -11.37 -7.32
CA ILE A 137 1.14 -12.56 -8.13
C ILE A 137 2.19 -13.42 -7.45
N LEU A 138 3.30 -12.82 -7.00
CA LEU A 138 4.37 -13.54 -6.30
C LEU A 138 3.86 -14.17 -4.98
N ALA A 139 2.97 -13.49 -4.26
CA ALA A 139 2.34 -14.02 -3.04
C ALA A 139 1.46 -15.24 -3.34
N VAL A 140 0.66 -15.21 -4.41
CA VAL A 140 -0.24 -16.30 -4.81
C VAL A 140 0.53 -17.50 -5.36
N ILE A 141 1.55 -17.27 -6.20
CA ILE A 141 2.45 -18.33 -6.70
C ILE A 141 3.14 -19.02 -5.52
N ASN A 142 3.59 -18.25 -4.54
CA ASN A 142 4.29 -18.78 -3.37
C ASN A 142 3.35 -19.16 -2.21
N ARG A 143 2.03 -19.30 -2.41
CA ARG A 143 1.06 -19.61 -1.34
C ARG A 143 1.36 -20.87 -0.51
N LYS A 144 2.08 -21.83 -1.10
CA LYS A 144 2.52 -23.06 -0.40
C LYS A 144 3.79 -22.85 0.44
N LYS A 145 4.53 -21.76 0.22
CA LYS A 145 5.76 -21.38 0.92
C LYS A 145 5.46 -20.20 1.86
N THR A 146 4.97 -20.50 3.06
CA THR A 146 4.40 -19.51 4.00
C THR A 146 5.25 -18.25 4.19
N ALA A 147 6.58 -18.40 4.35
CA ALA A 147 7.47 -17.25 4.52
C ALA A 147 7.50 -16.32 3.30
N ARG A 148 7.51 -16.89 2.08
CA ARG A 148 7.48 -16.11 0.83
C ARG A 148 6.12 -15.48 0.61
N HIS A 149 5.05 -16.26 0.78
CA HIS A 149 3.69 -15.75 0.70
C HIS A 149 3.49 -14.54 1.62
N ALA A 150 3.83 -14.67 2.91
CA ALA A 150 3.68 -13.60 3.88
C ALA A 150 4.52 -12.36 3.54
N ALA A 151 5.78 -12.54 3.13
CA ALA A 151 6.65 -11.42 2.74
C ALA A 151 6.08 -10.62 1.55
N PHE A 152 5.57 -11.31 0.53
CA PHE A 152 4.95 -10.63 -0.62
C PHE A 152 3.59 -10.01 -0.28
N MET A 153 2.77 -10.63 0.57
CA MET A 153 1.57 -9.98 1.09
C MET A 153 1.91 -8.71 1.86
N ILE A 154 2.99 -8.72 2.66
CA ILE A 154 3.49 -7.51 3.32
C ILE A 154 3.88 -6.45 2.30
N GLY A 155 4.55 -6.83 1.22
CA GLY A 155 4.86 -5.95 0.09
C GLY A 155 3.64 -5.22 -0.47
N THR A 156 2.50 -5.91 -0.64
CA THR A 156 1.25 -5.25 -1.07
C THR A 156 0.75 -4.21 -0.07
N GLY A 157 1.01 -4.42 1.23
CA GLY A 157 0.65 -3.48 2.28
C GLY A 157 1.55 -2.26 2.35
N LEU A 158 2.85 -2.41 2.10
CA LEU A 158 3.82 -1.30 2.15
C LEU A 158 3.49 -0.17 1.16
N ILE A 159 2.85 -0.50 0.04
CA ILE A 159 2.39 0.48 -0.97
C ILE A 159 1.44 1.52 -0.37
N PHE A 160 0.64 1.14 0.64
CA PHE A 160 -0.33 2.04 1.27
C PHE A 160 0.32 3.02 2.25
N ILE A 161 1.55 2.78 2.73
CA ILE A 161 2.24 3.69 3.66
C ILE A 161 2.33 5.07 3.04
N ASN A 162 2.75 5.16 1.78
CA ASN A 162 2.96 6.42 1.11
C ASN A 162 1.69 7.32 1.11
N PRO A 163 0.57 6.94 0.48
CA PRO A 163 -0.62 7.78 0.42
C PRO A 163 -1.22 8.06 1.81
N ILE A 164 -1.11 7.13 2.77
CA ILE A 164 -1.59 7.32 4.14
C ILE A 164 -0.76 8.39 4.85
N VAL A 165 0.56 8.22 4.91
CA VAL A 165 1.47 9.11 5.64
C VAL A 165 1.48 10.48 4.98
N ARG A 166 1.60 10.58 3.65
CA ARG A 166 1.54 11.86 2.96
C ARG A 166 0.27 12.63 3.34
N ARG A 167 -0.90 11.99 3.32
CA ARG A 167 -2.17 12.62 3.66
C ARG A 167 -2.26 13.04 5.13
N VAL A 168 -1.67 12.27 6.06
CA VAL A 168 -1.55 12.70 7.46
C VAL A 168 -0.74 13.99 7.54
N PHE A 169 0.45 14.03 6.96
CA PHE A 169 1.34 15.19 7.05
C PHE A 169 0.82 16.41 6.26
N SER A 170 0.24 16.21 5.08
CA SER A 170 -0.34 17.31 4.30
C SER A 170 -1.64 17.83 4.91
N ASN A 171 -2.61 16.96 5.21
CA ASN A 171 -3.95 17.40 5.59
C ASN A 171 -4.05 17.74 7.08
N ALA A 172 -3.40 16.97 7.96
CA ALA A 172 -3.50 17.17 9.40
C ALA A 172 -2.48 18.19 9.90
N PHE A 173 -1.27 18.19 9.35
CA PHE A 173 -0.17 19.07 9.79
C PHE A 173 0.14 20.23 8.83
N GLY A 174 -0.46 20.28 7.64
CA GLY A 174 -0.31 21.40 6.72
C GLY A 174 1.05 21.47 6.02
N TYR A 175 1.81 20.38 5.99
CA TYR A 175 3.08 20.35 5.27
C TYR A 175 2.87 20.41 3.75
N SER A 176 3.87 21.00 3.06
CA SER A 176 3.95 21.03 1.60
C SER A 176 3.90 19.61 1.02
N PHE A 177 3.49 19.49 -0.24
CA PHE A 177 3.41 18.18 -0.90
C PHE A 177 4.76 17.47 -0.87
N THR A 178 5.83 18.19 -1.22
CA THR A 178 7.20 17.67 -1.26
C THR A 178 7.64 17.17 0.11
N VAL A 179 7.44 17.96 1.17
CA VAL A 179 7.83 17.56 2.53
C VAL A 179 7.05 16.34 2.99
N ALA A 180 5.74 16.33 2.80
CA ALA A 180 4.88 15.23 3.24
C ALA A 180 5.18 13.93 2.48
N GLU A 181 5.46 13.99 1.18
CA GLU A 181 5.87 12.85 0.35
C GLU A 181 7.23 12.31 0.81
N THR A 182 8.23 13.18 1.04
CA THR A 182 9.55 12.74 1.54
C THR A 182 9.47 12.04 2.90
N ILE A 183 8.64 12.54 3.81
CA ILE A 183 8.37 11.87 5.10
C ILE A 183 7.74 10.49 4.85
N ALA A 184 6.81 10.39 3.91
CA ALA A 184 6.14 9.12 3.58
C ALA A 184 7.12 8.08 2.99
N LEU A 185 8.05 8.51 2.14
CA LEU A 185 9.14 7.66 1.63
C LEU A 185 10.06 7.20 2.77
N ALA A 186 10.49 8.12 3.64
CA ALA A 186 11.34 7.79 4.78
C ALA A 186 10.69 6.79 5.75
N VAL A 187 9.38 6.95 6.03
CA VAL A 187 8.63 5.99 6.86
C VAL A 187 8.57 4.61 6.19
N THR A 188 8.43 4.56 4.86
CA THR A 188 8.47 3.32 4.09
C THR A 188 9.84 2.64 4.21
N ASP A 189 10.93 3.39 4.13
CA ASP A 189 12.29 2.87 4.26
C ASP A 189 12.58 2.35 5.67
N ILE A 190 12.16 3.09 6.70
CA ILE A 190 12.25 2.65 8.09
C ILE A 190 11.49 1.33 8.27
N ALA A 191 10.29 1.20 7.70
CA ALA A 191 9.51 -0.04 7.76
C ALA A 191 10.23 -1.19 7.05
N LEU A 192 10.79 -0.96 5.86
CA LEU A 192 11.55 -1.96 5.10
C LEU A 192 12.81 -2.42 5.83
N VAL A 193 13.61 -1.49 6.35
CA VAL A 193 14.81 -1.78 7.14
C VAL A 193 14.45 -2.54 8.41
N SER A 194 13.37 -2.13 9.10
CA SER A 194 12.87 -2.83 10.29
C SER A 194 12.45 -4.27 9.98
N LEU A 195 11.74 -4.49 8.87
CA LEU A 195 11.35 -5.82 8.40
C LEU A 195 12.58 -6.68 8.03
N LEU A 196 13.58 -6.10 7.38
CA LEU A 196 14.83 -6.80 7.05
C LEU A 196 15.60 -7.21 8.31
N ILE A 197 15.76 -6.28 9.26
CA ILE A 197 16.41 -6.55 10.56
C ILE A 197 15.64 -7.64 11.30
N TYR A 198 14.31 -7.54 11.36
CA TYR A 198 13.45 -8.57 11.96
C TYR A 198 13.66 -9.93 11.30
N ALA A 199 13.69 -9.99 9.96
CA ALA A 199 13.90 -11.21 9.21
C ALA A 199 15.26 -11.83 9.49
N LYS A 200 16.33 -11.03 9.55
CA LYS A 200 17.68 -11.48 9.92
C LYS A 200 17.73 -12.02 11.35
N ARG A 201 17.23 -11.27 12.33
CA ARG A 201 17.20 -11.66 13.76
C ARG A 201 16.41 -12.95 14.02
N ARG A 202 15.44 -13.27 13.16
CA ARG A 202 14.60 -14.46 13.25
C ARG A 202 15.04 -15.60 12.33
N ASN A 203 16.20 -15.49 11.66
CA ASN A 203 16.68 -16.46 10.66
C ASN A 203 15.62 -16.80 9.60
N LEU A 204 14.78 -15.82 9.25
CA LEU A 204 13.82 -15.93 8.15
C LEU A 204 14.55 -15.74 6.81
N ASN A 205 13.87 -16.03 5.71
CA ASN A 205 14.42 -15.81 4.37
C ASN A 205 14.49 -14.30 4.06
N HIS A 206 15.53 -13.65 4.55
CA HIS A 206 15.77 -12.21 4.45
C HIS A 206 16.08 -11.76 3.00
N LYS A 207 16.50 -12.67 2.11
CA LYS A 207 16.77 -12.36 0.69
C LYS A 207 15.55 -11.79 -0.02
N ILE A 208 14.34 -12.20 0.37
CA ILE A 208 13.08 -11.69 -0.19
C ILE A 208 12.91 -10.20 0.14
N TYR A 209 13.33 -9.78 1.33
CA TYR A 209 13.22 -8.38 1.74
C TYR A 209 14.22 -7.49 0.99
N TYR A 210 15.39 -8.00 0.58
CA TYR A 210 16.26 -7.27 -0.36
C TYR A 210 15.59 -7.04 -1.72
N LEU A 211 14.86 -8.04 -2.24
CA LEU A 211 14.10 -7.87 -3.48
C LEU A 211 13.02 -6.80 -3.33
N ILE A 212 12.23 -6.85 -2.25
CA ILE A 212 11.19 -5.86 -1.98
C ILE A 212 11.83 -4.46 -1.85
N MET A 213 12.91 -4.33 -1.08
CA MET A 213 13.66 -3.07 -0.95
C MET A 213 14.17 -2.56 -2.30
N GLY A 214 14.75 -3.43 -3.13
CA GLY A 214 15.24 -3.06 -4.46
C GLY A 214 14.14 -2.49 -5.35
N MET A 215 12.93 -3.07 -5.29
CA MET A 215 11.78 -2.50 -5.98
C MET A 215 11.43 -1.11 -5.43
N PHE A 216 11.32 -0.93 -4.11
CA PHE A 216 11.04 0.40 -3.54
C PHE A 216 12.10 1.45 -3.86
N VAL A 217 13.39 1.08 -3.84
CA VAL A 217 14.48 1.99 -4.27
C VAL A 217 14.32 2.37 -5.75
N PHE A 218 13.99 1.41 -6.61
CA PHE A 218 13.73 1.68 -8.04
C PHE A 218 12.57 2.65 -8.25
N TYR A 219 11.54 2.61 -7.39
CA TYR A 219 10.44 3.58 -7.39
C TYR A 219 10.83 4.94 -6.79
N GLN A 220 11.59 4.93 -5.69
CA GLN A 220 11.91 6.14 -4.94
C GLN A 220 12.93 7.03 -5.66
N VAL A 221 13.92 6.46 -6.36
CA VAL A 221 14.96 7.26 -7.01
C VAL A 221 14.37 8.23 -8.04
N PRO A 222 13.54 7.80 -9.01
CA PRO A 222 12.87 8.73 -9.91
C PRO A 222 11.91 9.68 -9.19
N MET A 223 11.21 9.19 -8.16
CA MET A 223 10.31 10.03 -7.35
C MET A 223 11.05 11.20 -6.71
N PHE A 224 12.19 10.95 -6.06
CA PHE A 224 13.05 11.98 -5.46
C PHE A 224 13.60 12.95 -6.51
N LEU A 225 14.02 12.45 -7.67
CA LEU A 225 14.52 13.30 -8.76
C LEU A 225 13.43 14.27 -9.25
N ILE A 226 12.22 13.77 -9.49
CA ILE A 226 11.10 14.60 -9.94
C ILE A 226 10.73 15.63 -8.86
N LEU A 227 10.59 15.21 -7.61
CA LEU A 227 10.23 16.08 -6.49
C LEU A 227 11.19 17.25 -6.30
N TYR A 228 12.50 16.99 -6.26
CA TYR A 228 13.47 18.01 -5.84
C TYR A 228 14.11 18.80 -6.98
N TYR A 229 14.21 18.23 -8.17
CA TYR A 229 14.83 18.92 -9.31
C TYR A 229 13.80 19.51 -10.28
N PHE A 230 12.64 18.89 -10.41
CA PHE A 230 11.63 19.28 -11.40
C PHE A 230 10.33 19.79 -10.79
N PHE A 231 10.17 19.67 -9.47
CA PHE A 231 9.04 20.19 -8.69
C PHE A 231 9.45 20.97 -7.42
N PRO A 232 10.50 21.83 -7.46
CA PRO A 232 10.97 22.50 -6.24
C PRO A 232 9.95 23.54 -5.74
N GLY A 233 9.52 23.41 -4.48
CA GLY A 233 8.84 24.49 -3.76
C GLY A 233 7.31 24.43 -3.61
N GLN A 234 6.69 23.25 -3.84
CA GLN A 234 5.27 22.99 -3.47
C GLN A 234 5.10 21.91 -2.38
#